data_AF-A0A915IHT2-F1
#
_entry.id   AF-A0A915IHT2-F1
#
_cell.length_a   1.000
_cell.length_b   1.000
_cell.length_c   1.000
_cell.angle_alpha   90.00
_cell.angle_beta   90.00
_cell.angle_gamma   90.00
#
_symmetry.space_group_name_H-M   'P 1'
#
loop_
_entity.id
_entity.type
_entity.pdbx_description
1 polymer ?
#
loop_
_entity_poly.entity_id
_entity_poly.type
_entity_poly.pdbx_seq_one_letter_code
_entity_poly.pdbx_strand_id
1 'polypeptide(L)'
;LEQHSTPEILRTPLHEIALSIKLLKLGSIGDFLAKAIQPPPVDAVIESEILLKEMNALDQQSELTPLGRILARLPIEPVIGKTIVLAAIFG
;
A
#
# COMPACT_ATOMS: atom_id res chain seq x y z
N LEU A 1 -6.38 31.08 -10.40
CA LEU A 1 -6.73 30.29 -9.21
C LEU A 1 -7.05 28.90 -9.70
N GLU A 2 -6.26 27.89 -9.33
CA GLU A 2 -6.60 26.50 -9.65
C GLU A 2 -7.94 26.20 -8.96
N GLN A 3 -8.95 25.81 -9.74
CA GLN A 3 -10.32 25.62 -9.25
C GLN A 3 -10.48 24.35 -8.38
N HIS A 4 -9.44 23.52 -8.27
CA HIS A 4 -9.48 22.25 -7.56
C HIS A 4 -8.16 21.98 -6.83
N SER A 5 -8.24 21.44 -5.62
CA SER A 5 -7.06 20.96 -4.88
C SER A 5 -6.47 19.72 -5.56
N THR A 6 -5.15 19.58 -5.53
CA THR A 6 -4.47 18.38 -6.02
C THR A 6 -5.04 17.11 -5.35
N PRO A 7 -5.40 16.07 -6.10
CA PRO A 7 -5.93 14.83 -5.54
C PRO A 7 -4.99 14.18 -4.53
N GLU A 8 -5.56 13.45 -3.59
CA GLU A 8 -4.82 12.75 -2.53
C GLU A 8 -3.88 11.68 -3.09
N ILE A 9 -4.32 10.91 -4.10
CA ILE A 9 -3.52 9.85 -4.76
C ILE A 9 -2.19 10.36 -5.35
N LEU A 10 -2.05 11.68 -5.54
CA LEU A 10 -0.83 12.33 -6.04
C LEU A 10 0.03 12.95 -4.92
N ARG A 11 -0.44 12.91 -3.67
CA ARG A 11 0.16 13.63 -2.54
C ARG A 11 0.49 12.74 -1.34
N THR A 12 -0.09 11.55 -1.25
CA THR A 12 0.11 10.63 -0.12
C THR A 12 0.80 9.34 -0.56
N PRO A 13 1.51 8.66 0.35
CA PRO A 13 2.05 7.32 0.08
C PRO A 13 0.93 6.33 -0.30
N LEU A 14 1.27 5.32 -1.10
CA LEU A 14 0.29 4.38 -1.68
C LEU A 14 0.24 3.04 -0.93
N HIS A 15 0.81 2.95 0.27
CA HIS A 15 0.96 1.68 1.00
C HIS A 15 -0.38 0.99 1.28
N GLU A 16 -1.36 1.74 1.81
CA GLU A 16 -2.67 1.21 2.18
C GLU A 16 -3.46 0.74 0.96
N ILE A 17 -3.47 1.54 -0.11
CA ILE A 17 -4.16 1.18 -1.35
C ILE A 17 -3.46 0.01 -2.07
N ALA A 18 -2.14 -0.07 -2.03
CA ALA A 18 -1.38 -1.19 -2.57
C ALA A 18 -1.71 -2.52 -1.87
N LEU A 19 -1.78 -2.52 -0.53
CA LEU A 19 -2.22 -3.69 0.24
C LEU A 19 -3.67 -4.06 -0.06
N SER A 20 -4.55 -3.08 -0.18
CA SER A 20 -5.96 -3.28 -0.51
C SER A 20 -6.14 -3.92 -1.89
N ILE A 21 -5.38 -3.46 -2.89
CA ILE A 21 -5.36 -4.02 -4.26
C ILE A 21 -5.01 -5.50 -4.23
N LYS A 22 -3.94 -5.86 -3.50
CA LYS A 22 -3.51 -7.26 -3.39
C LYS A 22 -4.50 -8.10 -2.57
N LEU A 23 -5.10 -7.54 -1.52
CA LEU A 23 -6.10 -8.24 -0.70
C LEU A 23 -7.34 -8.61 -1.52
N LEU A 24 -7.79 -7.68 -2.36
CA LEU A 24 -8.93 -7.84 -3.26
C LEU A 24 -8.59 -8.63 -4.54
N LYS A 25 -7.33 -9.05 -4.72
CA LYS A 25 -6.83 -9.79 -5.88
C LYS A 25 -7.08 -9.06 -7.22
N LEU A 26 -6.88 -7.74 -7.24
CA LEU A 26 -7.13 -6.91 -8.42
C LEU A 26 -5.98 -6.91 -9.44
N GLY A 27 -4.93 -7.71 -9.20
CA GLY A 27 -3.78 -7.87 -10.08
C GLY A 27 -2.53 -7.13 -9.61
N SER A 28 -1.75 -6.61 -10.56
CA SER A 28 -0.59 -5.75 -10.32
C SER A 28 -1.05 -4.40 -9.74
N ILE A 29 -0.29 -3.87 -8.78
CA ILE A 29 -0.57 -2.58 -8.14
C ILE A 29 -0.47 -1.46 -9.17
N GLY A 30 0.62 -1.42 -9.93
CA GLY A 30 0.82 -0.45 -11.00
C GLY A 30 -0.26 -0.52 -12.08
N ASP A 31 -0.58 -1.72 -12.58
CA ASP A 31 -1.57 -1.88 -13.66
C ASP A 31 -2.98 -1.47 -13.24
N PHE A 32 -3.31 -1.68 -11.95
CA PHE A 32 -4.58 -1.24 -11.41
C PHE A 32 -4.62 0.28 -11.23
N LEU A 33 -3.59 0.88 -10.63
CA LEU A 33 -3.51 2.32 -10.38
C LEU A 33 -3.39 3.13 -11.68
N ALA A 34 -2.82 2.56 -12.74
CA ALA A 34 -2.78 3.15 -14.07
C ALA A 34 -4.18 3.42 -14.67
N LYS A 35 -5.22 2.77 -14.14
CA LYS A 35 -6.63 2.95 -14.55
C LYS A 35 -7.36 4.05 -13.77
N ALA A 36 -6.71 4.68 -12.79
CA ALA A 36 -7.31 5.79 -12.05
C ALA A 36 -7.57 7.00 -12.96
N ILE A 37 -8.53 7.85 -12.58
CA ILE A 37 -8.87 9.08 -13.34
C ILE A 37 -7.62 9.96 -13.53
N GLN A 38 -6.79 10.03 -12.50
CA GLN A 38 -5.47 10.66 -12.54
C GLN A 38 -4.47 9.66 -11.92
N PRO A 39 -3.76 8.89 -12.75
CA PRO A 39 -2.81 7.89 -12.28
C PRO A 39 -1.69 8.52 -11.44
N PRO A 40 -1.22 7.84 -10.37
CA PRO A 40 -0.08 8.29 -9.61
C PRO A 40 1.22 8.19 -10.42
N PRO A 41 2.28 8.93 -10.03
CA PRO A 41 3.62 8.75 -10.59
C PRO A 41 4.11 7.32 -10.39
N VAL A 42 4.78 6.76 -11.40
CA VAL A 42 5.33 5.39 -11.35
C VAL A 42 6.30 5.23 -10.18
N ASP A 43 7.12 6.24 -9.90
CA ASP A 43 8.08 6.21 -8.80
C ASP A 43 7.40 6.02 -7.44
N ALA A 44 6.22 6.64 -7.22
CA ALA A 44 5.46 6.48 -5.98
C ALA A 44 4.88 5.06 -5.81
N VAL A 45 4.51 4.42 -6.92
CA VAL A 45 4.07 3.02 -6.92
C VAL A 45 5.25 2.09 -6.59
N ILE A 46 6.40 2.31 -7.22
CA ILE A 46 7.62 1.53 -6.98
C ILE A 46 8.08 1.68 -5.53
N GLU A 47 8.13 2.91 -5.01
CA GLU A 47 8.48 3.20 -3.62
C GLU A 47 7.58 2.42 -2.65
N SER A 48 6.26 2.44 -2.90
CA SER A 48 5.31 1.72 -2.06
C SER A 48 5.50 0.22 -2.11
N GLU A 49 5.75 -0.36 -3.29
CA GLU A 49 6.04 -1.80 -3.40
C GLU A 49 7.35 -2.19 -2.70
N ILE A 50 8.40 -1.37 -2.82
CA ILE A 50 9.69 -1.60 -2.16
C ILE A 50 9.50 -1.61 -0.64
N LEU A 51 8.87 -0.57 -0.08
CA LEU A 51 8.65 -0.46 1.36
C LEU A 51 7.83 -1.66 1.89
N LEU A 52 6.77 -2.04 1.18
CA LEU A 52 5.94 -3.18 1.57
C LEU A 52 6.70 -4.52 1.53
N LYS A 53 7.65 -4.68 0.60
CA LYS A 53 8.55 -5.85 0.56
C LYS A 53 9.57 -5.83 1.70
N GLU A 54 10.22 -4.70 1.95
CA GLU A 54 11.19 -4.54 3.05
C GLU A 54 10.56 -4.84 4.41
N MET A 55 9.32 -4.40 4.61
CA MET A 55 8.60 -4.69 5.85
C MET A 55 7.97 -6.09 5.92
N ASN A 56 8.18 -6.94 4.89
CA ASN A 56 7.63 -8.29 4.76
C ASN A 56 6.08 -8.34 4.70
N ALA A 57 5.43 -7.27 4.24
CA ALA A 57 4.00 -7.29 3.95
C ALA A 57 3.72 -7.91 2.56
N LEU A 58 4.64 -7.71 1.61
CA LEU A 58 4.67 -8.41 0.33
C LEU A 58 5.91 -9.31 0.25
N ASP A 59 5.80 -10.39 -0.52
CA ASP A 59 6.96 -11.22 -0.90
C ASP A 59 7.66 -10.70 -2.17
N GLN A 60 8.68 -11.41 -2.62
CA GLN A 60 9.46 -11.04 -3.81
C GLN A 60 8.64 -11.05 -5.10
N GLN A 61 7.55 -11.81 -5.14
CA GLN A 61 6.61 -11.89 -6.25
C GLN A 61 5.49 -10.82 -6.13
N SER A 62 5.63 -9.87 -5.20
CA SER A 62 4.61 -8.86 -4.88
C SER A 62 3.28 -9.48 -4.43
N GLU A 63 3.30 -10.67 -3.80
CA GLU A 63 2.13 -11.33 -3.21
C GLU A 63 2.03 -11.09 -1.70
N LEU A 64 0.80 -11.11 -1.16
CA LEU A 64 0.58 -10.87 0.27
C LEU A 64 1.11 -12.01 1.13
N THR A 65 2.02 -11.68 2.05
CA THR A 65 2.45 -12.56 3.14
C THR A 65 1.35 -12.69 4.20
N PRO A 66 1.47 -13.63 5.16
CA PRO A 66 0.57 -13.67 6.31
C PRO A 66 0.51 -12.35 7.10
N LEU A 67 1.66 -11.69 7.30
CA LEU A 67 1.73 -10.36 7.92
C LEU A 67 0.97 -9.33 7.08
N GLY A 68 1.24 -9.28 5.76
CA GLY A 68 0.55 -8.37 4.84
C GLY A 68 -0.97 -8.53 4.87
N ARG A 69 -1.49 -9.76 5.00
CA ARG A 69 -2.94 -10.03 5.12
C ARG A 69 -3.55 -9.49 6.40
N ILE A 70 -2.77 -9.38 7.48
CA ILE A 70 -3.21 -8.75 8.73
C ILE A 70 -3.21 -7.24 8.52
N LEU A 71 -2.10 -6.68 8.05
CA LEU A 71 -1.94 -5.24 7.83
C LEU A 71 -2.99 -4.67 6.87
N ALA A 72 -3.29 -5.37 5.78
CA ALA A 72 -4.31 -4.96 4.81
C ALA A 72 -5.74 -4.87 5.36
N ARG A 73 -5.99 -5.41 6.56
CA ARG A 73 -7.30 -5.35 7.24
C ARG A 73 -7.36 -4.28 8.32
N LEU A 74 -6.25 -3.61 8.62
CA LEU A 74 -6.20 -2.54 9.61
C LEU A 74 -6.45 -1.20 8.91
N PRO A 75 -7.33 -0.33 9.44
CA PRO A 75 -7.62 0.99 8.86
C PRO A 75 -6.58 2.03 9.30
N ILE A 76 -5.30 1.69 9.17
CA ILE A 76 -4.15 2.53 9.57
C ILE A 76 -2.95 2.25 8.66
N GLU A 77 -2.00 3.17 8.66
CA GLU A 77 -0.73 3.02 7.94
C GLU A 77 -0.02 1.70 8.30
N PRO A 78 0.46 0.91 7.30
CA PRO A 78 0.99 -0.43 7.56
C PRO A 78 2.18 -0.47 8.51
N VAL A 79 3.02 0.58 8.51
CA VAL A 79 4.16 0.70 9.42
C VAL A 79 3.70 0.76 10.89
N ILE A 80 2.64 1.53 11.16
CA ILE A 80 2.01 1.61 12.48
C ILE A 80 1.33 0.28 12.81
N GLY A 81 0.60 -0.29 11.85
CA GLY A 81 -0.03 -1.60 11.99
C GLY A 81 0.96 -2.70 12.37
N LYS A 82 2.14 -2.74 11.74
CA LYS A 82 3.20 -3.71 12.06
C LYS A 82 3.70 -3.51 13.49
N THR A 83 3.90 -2.27 13.91
CA THR A 83 4.31 -1.95 15.29
C THR A 83 3.30 -2.48 16.31
N ILE A 84 2.00 -2.26 16.07
CA ILE A 84 0.93 -2.74 16.96
C ILE A 84 0.87 -4.28 16.97
N VAL A 85 0.97 -4.93 15.82
CA VAL A 85 0.97 -6.41 15.72
C VAL A 85 2.15 -6.99 16.51
N LEU A 86 3.35 -6.42 16.37
CA LEU A 86 4.52 -6.86 17.12
C LEU A 86 4.36 -6.62 18.62
N ALA A 87 3.84 -5.45 19.02
CA ALA A 87 3.55 -5.15 20.42
C ALA A 87 2.55 -6.14 21.03
N ALA A 88 1.53 -6.58 20.27
CA ALA A 88 0.59 -7.58 20.75
C ALA A 88 1.18 -8.99 20.86
N ILE A 89 2.22 -9.32 20.08
CA ILE A 89 2.90 -10.63 20.11
C ILE A 89 3.94 -10.72 21.24
N PHE A 90 4.64 -9.62 21.51
CA PHE A 90 5.80 -9.58 22.42
C PHE A 90 5.57 -8.79 23.73
N GLY A 91 4.45 -8.08 23.84
CA GLY A 91 4.09 -7.28 25.01
C GLY A 91 3.49 -8.08 26.16
#